data_AF-A0A317X6T7-F1
#
_entry.id   AF-A0A317X6T7-F1
#
_cell.length_a   1.000
_cell.length_b   1.000
_cell.length_c   1.000
_cell.angle_alpha   90.00
_cell.angle_beta   90.00
_cell.angle_gamma   90.00
#
_symmetry.space_group_name_H-M   'P 1'
#
loop_
_entity.id
_entity.type
_entity.pdbx_description
1 polymer ?
#
loop_
_entity_poly.entity_id
_entity_poly.type
_entity_poly.pdbx_seq_one_letter_code
_entity_poly.pdbx_strand_id
1 'polypeptide(L)'
;MTYDQIAVGGGSCYLLRTNGTVKMYSAYSINWVTLGQDESNRQIVGNGPFIRRANGEVYEYKEHKWKRLDTLTKMWVWGDITWRWQEQEHLLSCHDFGAPDEWRVRGGDTQTKDLVMVQNSIYQLAEDGTISYLKKGKWKILDDKNATAIATDDNSLFKLDKQGFVSQLYGQQQWQLVGVFPIVQIAAGRAGLFARHENGSIYEHCGGMIWNQRDMNTDNVHLAVGDDAYRVNSKGELYRFDRGERNWELLHSNLTISQTKEQIANHIPSNPILSIGIAETPWCGVLRSLALGFIDFHASISPDPFNVAWNLNTSAKLIESLQNGKVDIVIASHVLPTRPEAETAAGSTDTVLYPMHYLFNDHVLLVGPPSNPAGLDPESHITTMLADLVTAGERNPTCEMMFLGRSGDSAIKAIESDLWNQVRPWMIHSPNWYQETVMTDQEMDLATAGNLNMYTLTERSFFQFMGQTALGSRFIIYKSSEDAPDEIPPIPAHLVISAQAQASNLAKDFAAWVTGPEGRAVVKNFNIGTVWGFSAPTN
;
A
#
# COMPACT_ATOMS: atom_id res chain seq x y z
N MET A 1 -24.19 2.99 5.02
CA MET A 1 -24.23 2.47 6.40
C MET A 1 -22.92 2.83 7.04
N THR A 2 -22.93 3.51 8.17
CA THR A 2 -21.72 4.06 8.80
C THR A 2 -21.29 3.15 9.97
N TYR A 3 -19.99 2.95 10.06
CA TYR A 3 -19.31 2.15 11.06
C TYR A 3 -18.61 3.09 12.03
N ASP A 4 -18.51 2.72 13.31
CA ASP A 4 -17.82 3.54 14.31
C ASP A 4 -16.47 2.96 14.71
N GLN A 5 -16.41 1.66 15.02
CA GLN A 5 -15.19 1.08 15.60
C GLN A 5 -15.13 -0.45 15.45
N ILE A 6 -13.90 -0.97 15.37
CA ILE A 6 -13.54 -2.38 15.43
C ILE A 6 -12.58 -2.55 16.60
N ALA A 7 -12.73 -3.65 17.33
CA ALA A 7 -11.79 -4.04 18.37
C ALA A 7 -11.52 -5.53 18.24
N VAL A 8 -10.33 -5.95 18.65
CA VAL A 8 -9.88 -7.34 18.58
C VAL A 8 -9.33 -7.76 19.94
N GLY A 9 -9.54 -9.02 20.31
CA GLY A 9 -8.96 -9.60 21.53
C GLY A 9 -9.39 -11.05 21.73
N GLY A 10 -8.45 -11.90 22.18
CA GLY A 10 -8.69 -13.32 22.47
C GLY A 10 -9.23 -14.11 21.26
N GLY A 11 -8.63 -13.94 20.08
CA GLY A 11 -9.09 -14.56 18.82
C GLY A 11 -10.47 -14.11 18.31
N SER A 12 -11.09 -13.11 18.93
CA SER A 12 -12.42 -12.60 18.54
C SER A 12 -12.32 -11.17 18.00
N CYS A 13 -13.21 -10.85 17.06
CA CYS A 13 -13.36 -9.52 16.50
C CYS A 13 -14.72 -8.93 16.92
N TYR A 14 -14.73 -7.67 17.32
CA TYR A 14 -15.91 -6.94 17.76
C TYR A 14 -16.15 -5.73 16.88
N LEU A 15 -17.42 -5.48 16.58
CA LEU A 15 -17.87 -4.43 15.67
C LEU A 15 -18.88 -3.55 16.40
N LEU A 16 -18.60 -2.25 16.47
CA LEU A 16 -19.54 -1.21 16.91
C LEU A 16 -20.00 -0.40 15.69
N ARG A 17 -21.32 -0.34 15.50
CA ARG A 17 -21.97 0.42 14.42
C ARG A 17 -22.48 1.77 14.93
N THR A 18 -22.69 2.73 14.02
CA THR A 18 -23.22 4.07 14.36
C THR A 18 -24.59 4.06 15.03
N ASN A 19 -25.40 3.04 14.78
CA ASN A 19 -26.68 2.85 15.46
C ASN A 19 -26.55 2.20 16.85
N GLY A 20 -25.31 2.04 17.34
CA GLY A 20 -25.01 1.45 18.64
C GLY A 20 -25.07 -0.09 18.69
N THR A 21 -25.28 -0.77 17.56
CA THR A 21 -25.25 -2.24 17.52
C THR A 21 -23.83 -2.76 17.74
N VAL A 22 -23.70 -3.72 18.66
CA VAL A 22 -22.47 -4.44 18.95
C VAL A 22 -22.57 -5.87 18.42
N LYS A 23 -21.62 -6.26 17.58
CA LYS A 23 -21.51 -7.63 17.08
C LYS A 23 -20.15 -8.23 17.45
N MET A 24 -20.14 -9.53 17.69
CA MET A 24 -18.94 -10.33 17.88
C MET A 24 -18.86 -11.37 16.78
N TYR A 25 -17.72 -11.43 16.10
CA TYR A 25 -17.33 -12.55 15.27
C TYR A 25 -16.43 -13.47 16.10
N SER A 26 -16.89 -14.69 16.32
CA SER A 26 -16.10 -15.74 16.96
C SER A 26 -15.43 -16.58 15.89
N ALA A 27 -14.08 -16.61 15.90
CA ALA A 27 -13.32 -17.48 15.01
C ALA A 27 -13.64 -18.97 15.24
N TYR A 28 -14.09 -19.34 16.45
CA TYR A 28 -14.45 -20.72 16.79
C TYR A 28 -15.77 -21.17 16.18
N SER A 29 -16.79 -20.29 16.13
CA SER A 29 -18.12 -20.64 15.61
C SER A 29 -18.37 -20.13 14.20
N ILE A 30 -17.42 -19.38 13.61
CA ILE A 30 -17.46 -18.81 12.25
C ILE A 30 -18.80 -18.09 12.02
N ASN A 31 -19.25 -17.34 13.03
CA ASN A 31 -20.57 -16.70 13.01
C ASN A 31 -20.57 -15.37 13.74
N TRP A 32 -21.44 -14.49 13.26
CA TRP A 32 -21.74 -13.22 13.91
C TRP A 32 -22.82 -13.40 14.97
N VAL A 33 -22.51 -12.97 16.19
CA VAL A 33 -23.48 -12.87 17.28
C VAL A 33 -23.69 -11.40 17.60
N THR A 34 -24.95 -10.95 17.56
CA THR A 34 -25.31 -9.62 18.05
C THR A 34 -25.34 -9.69 19.58
N LEU A 35 -24.48 -8.90 20.23
CA LEU A 35 -24.38 -8.87 21.69
C LEU A 35 -25.36 -7.87 22.31
N GLY A 36 -25.80 -6.87 21.54
CA GLY A 36 -26.75 -5.86 21.97
C GLY A 36 -26.82 -4.68 21.01
N GLN A 37 -27.75 -3.77 21.26
CA GLN A 37 -27.88 -2.51 20.55
C GLN A 37 -28.30 -1.43 21.53
N ASP A 38 -27.55 -0.34 21.58
CA ASP A 38 -27.88 0.86 22.35
C ASP A 38 -27.23 2.06 21.68
N GLU A 39 -28.03 3.03 21.24
CA GLU A 39 -27.58 4.21 20.49
C GLU A 39 -26.60 5.09 21.26
N SER A 40 -26.49 4.89 22.58
CA SER A 40 -25.50 5.58 23.41
C SER A 40 -24.12 4.94 23.38
N ASN A 41 -23.93 3.75 22.78
CA ASN A 41 -22.61 3.10 22.68
C ASN A 41 -21.63 3.96 21.85
N ARG A 42 -20.41 4.17 22.35
CA ARG A 42 -19.40 5.06 21.75
C ARG A 42 -18.01 4.46 21.64
N GLN A 43 -17.68 3.46 22.45
CA GLN A 43 -16.40 2.78 22.38
C GLN A 43 -16.59 1.29 22.64
N ILE A 44 -15.83 0.46 21.94
CA ILE A 44 -15.70 -0.97 22.21
C ILE A 44 -14.22 -1.35 22.34
N VAL A 45 -13.91 -2.28 23.24
CA VAL A 45 -12.57 -2.86 23.44
C VAL A 45 -12.68 -4.39 23.56
N GLY A 46 -11.63 -5.10 23.14
CA GLY A 46 -11.60 -6.56 23.05
C GLY A 46 -11.16 -7.29 24.33
N ASN A 47 -11.12 -8.63 24.26
CA ASN A 47 -10.81 -9.59 25.34
C ASN A 47 -11.81 -9.59 26.51
N GLY A 48 -13.00 -10.13 26.25
CA GLY A 48 -14.23 -9.88 27.01
C GLY A 48 -14.79 -8.53 26.57
N PRO A 49 -15.89 -8.45 25.78
CA PRO A 49 -16.21 -7.18 25.16
C PRO A 49 -16.72 -6.21 26.22
N PHE A 50 -16.09 -5.05 26.29
CA PHE A 50 -16.56 -3.92 27.08
C PHE A 50 -17.05 -2.81 26.16
N ILE A 51 -18.10 -2.12 26.59
CA ILE A 51 -18.63 -0.94 25.90
C ILE A 51 -18.60 0.26 26.83
N ARG A 52 -18.25 1.42 26.26
CA ARG A 52 -18.46 2.72 26.91
C ARG A 52 -19.59 3.45 26.20
N ARG A 53 -20.50 4.02 26.97
CA ARG A 53 -21.60 4.85 26.48
C ARG A 53 -21.23 6.32 26.48
N ALA A 54 -22.04 7.13 25.80
CA ALA A 54 -21.84 8.58 25.67
C ALA A 54 -21.84 9.31 27.02
N ASN A 55 -22.58 8.82 27.99
CA ASN A 55 -22.60 9.31 29.38
C ASN A 55 -21.41 8.82 30.23
N GLY A 56 -20.47 8.06 29.64
CA GLY A 56 -19.32 7.49 30.33
C GLY A 56 -19.56 6.14 30.99
N GLU A 57 -20.81 5.64 31.05
CA GLU A 57 -21.09 4.34 31.66
C GLU A 57 -20.42 3.20 30.89
N VAL A 58 -19.84 2.27 31.63
CA VAL A 58 -19.16 1.09 31.08
C VAL A 58 -19.87 -0.19 31.46
N TYR A 59 -19.96 -1.08 30.49
CA TYR A 59 -20.54 -2.39 30.63
C TYR A 59 -19.58 -3.44 30.14
N GLU A 60 -19.53 -4.55 30.86
CA GLU A 60 -18.84 -5.77 30.48
C GLU A 60 -19.86 -6.80 30.03
N TYR A 61 -19.58 -7.50 28.94
CA TYR A 61 -20.41 -8.62 28.52
C TYR A 61 -19.92 -9.92 29.15
N LYS A 62 -20.69 -10.44 30.11
CA LYS A 62 -20.45 -11.73 30.78
C LYS A 62 -21.76 -12.51 30.82
N GLU A 63 -21.66 -13.83 30.69
CA GLU A 63 -22.82 -14.75 30.79
C GLU A 63 -24.02 -14.32 29.93
N HIS A 64 -23.73 -13.88 28.70
CA HIS A 64 -24.73 -13.39 27.73
C HIS A 64 -25.50 -12.12 28.14
N LYS A 65 -24.96 -11.32 29.07
CA LYS A 65 -25.57 -10.08 29.53
C LYS A 65 -24.55 -8.96 29.68
N TRP A 66 -24.99 -7.74 29.42
CA TRP A 66 -24.22 -6.53 29.74
C TRP A 66 -24.39 -6.20 31.23
N LYS A 67 -23.30 -6.27 31.98
CA LYS A 67 -23.25 -5.86 33.38
C LYS A 67 -22.57 -4.50 33.48
N ARG A 68 -23.24 -3.50 34.03
CA ARG A 68 -22.62 -2.19 34.31
C ARG A 68 -21.50 -2.40 35.32
N LEU A 69 -20.33 -1.87 35.00
CA LEU A 69 -19.16 -1.88 35.87
C LEU A 69 -18.94 -0.53 36.54
N ASP A 70 -18.95 0.55 35.75
CA ASP A 70 -18.42 1.83 36.22
C ASP A 70 -18.83 3.01 35.33
N THR A 71 -18.26 4.19 35.59
CA THR A 71 -18.31 5.39 34.74
C THR A 71 -16.88 5.90 34.51
N LEU A 72 -16.46 6.03 33.24
CA LEU A 72 -15.09 6.40 32.88
C LEU A 72 -15.01 7.18 31.56
N THR A 73 -13.87 7.84 31.32
CA THR A 73 -13.66 8.61 30.09
C THR A 73 -13.06 7.75 28.98
N LYS A 74 -12.03 6.95 29.29
CA LYS A 74 -11.36 6.05 28.33
C LYS A 74 -11.00 4.70 28.96
N MET A 75 -10.96 3.66 28.14
CA MET A 75 -10.69 2.28 28.56
C MET A 75 -9.82 1.55 27.55
N TRP A 76 -8.96 0.67 28.05
CA TRP A 76 -8.12 -0.25 27.27
C TRP A 76 -8.09 -1.61 27.95
N VAL A 77 -7.83 -2.67 27.17
CA VAL A 77 -7.72 -4.04 27.70
C VAL A 77 -6.47 -4.68 27.12
N TRP A 78 -5.70 -5.36 27.96
CA TRP A 78 -4.51 -6.10 27.55
C TRP A 78 -4.39 -7.39 28.34
N GLY A 79 -4.57 -8.54 27.65
CA GLY A 79 -4.74 -9.81 28.33
C GLY A 79 -5.84 -9.70 29.40
N ASP A 80 -5.55 -10.15 30.61
CA ASP A 80 -6.50 -10.17 31.72
C ASP A 80 -6.54 -8.85 32.52
N ILE A 81 -5.88 -7.79 32.02
CA ILE A 81 -5.78 -6.49 32.70
C ILE A 81 -6.62 -5.45 31.95
N THR A 82 -7.55 -4.83 32.67
CA THR A 82 -8.34 -3.70 32.17
C THR A 82 -7.77 -2.39 32.71
N TRP A 83 -7.59 -1.41 31.85
CA TRP A 83 -7.11 -0.07 32.17
C TRP A 83 -8.24 0.94 31.99
N ARG A 84 -8.32 1.90 32.93
CA ARG A 84 -9.24 3.03 32.84
C ARG A 84 -8.51 4.33 33.06
N TRP A 85 -8.97 5.36 32.34
CA TRP A 85 -8.61 6.74 32.60
C TRP A 85 -9.87 7.57 32.88
N GLN A 86 -9.82 8.33 33.97
CA GLN A 86 -10.89 9.24 34.39
C GLN A 86 -10.39 10.68 34.29
N GLU A 87 -11.06 11.45 33.43
CA GLU A 87 -10.67 12.83 33.14
C GLU A 87 -10.76 13.75 34.36
N GLN A 88 -11.79 13.59 35.19
CA GLN A 88 -12.00 14.40 36.39
C GLN A 88 -10.90 14.18 37.46
N GLU A 89 -10.37 12.96 37.55
CA GLU A 89 -9.37 12.59 38.54
C GLU A 89 -7.94 12.72 37.99
N HIS A 90 -7.77 12.78 36.67
CA HIS A 90 -6.49 12.65 35.97
C HIS A 90 -5.71 11.39 36.38
N LEU A 91 -6.44 10.31 36.72
CA LEU A 91 -5.86 9.05 37.19
C LEU A 91 -5.98 7.95 36.15
N LEU A 92 -4.86 7.25 35.93
CA LEU A 92 -4.80 5.99 35.24
C LEU A 92 -4.79 4.86 36.27
N SER A 93 -5.79 3.98 36.20
CA SER A 93 -5.93 2.83 37.09
C SER A 93 -6.06 1.55 36.29
N CYS A 94 -5.63 0.43 36.88
CA CYS A 94 -5.81 -0.90 36.29
C CYS A 94 -6.55 -1.85 37.25
N HIS A 95 -7.25 -2.81 36.67
CA HIS A 95 -7.96 -3.89 37.32
C HIS A 95 -7.49 -5.22 36.74
N ASP A 96 -7.26 -6.21 37.60
CA ASP A 96 -6.80 -7.56 37.24
C ASP A 96 -7.97 -8.53 37.44
N PHE A 97 -8.22 -9.40 36.45
CA PHE A 97 -9.31 -10.38 36.48
C PHE A 97 -9.26 -11.32 37.70
N GLY A 98 -8.09 -11.53 38.32
CA GLY A 98 -7.92 -12.35 39.52
C GLY A 98 -8.24 -11.66 40.86
N ALA A 99 -8.46 -10.35 40.88
CA ALA A 99 -8.73 -9.57 42.10
C ALA A 99 -9.89 -8.57 41.86
N PRO A 100 -11.14 -9.05 41.84
CA PRO A 100 -12.28 -8.36 41.24
C PRO A 100 -12.70 -7.04 41.90
N ASP A 101 -12.24 -6.71 43.10
CA ASP A 101 -12.84 -5.63 43.90
C ASP A 101 -12.01 -4.33 44.02
N GLU A 102 -10.80 -4.23 43.42
CA GLU A 102 -9.96 -3.04 43.59
C GLU A 102 -9.28 -2.54 42.30
N TRP A 103 -9.61 -1.29 41.90
CA TRP A 103 -8.84 -0.53 40.92
C TRP A 103 -7.56 0.01 41.56
N ARG A 104 -6.40 -0.33 40.99
CA ARG A 104 -5.11 0.14 41.48
C ARG A 104 -4.63 1.32 40.65
N VAL A 105 -4.42 2.46 41.29
CA VAL A 105 -3.83 3.65 40.64
C VAL A 105 -2.40 3.33 40.24
N ARG A 106 -2.07 3.56 38.96
CA ARG A 106 -0.76 3.26 38.37
C ARG A 106 0.01 4.50 37.93
N GLY A 107 -0.69 5.59 37.64
CA GLY A 107 -0.08 6.88 37.31
C GLY A 107 -1.12 7.99 37.28
N GLY A 108 -0.65 9.24 37.33
CA GLY A 108 -1.48 10.42 37.06
C GLY A 108 -0.98 11.08 35.78
N ASP A 109 -1.87 11.31 34.82
CA ASP A 109 -1.59 12.13 33.65
C ASP A 109 -2.86 12.76 33.09
N THR A 110 -2.68 13.95 32.53
CA THR A 110 -3.71 14.91 32.16
C THR A 110 -4.21 14.76 30.72
N GLN A 111 -3.54 13.98 29.85
CA GLN A 111 -3.85 13.96 28.40
C GLN A 111 -3.62 12.62 27.68
N THR A 112 -3.81 11.46 28.31
CA THR A 112 -3.62 10.16 27.62
C THR A 112 -4.60 10.01 26.44
N LYS A 113 -4.08 10.00 25.21
CA LYS A 113 -4.82 9.72 23.96
C LYS A 113 -5.02 8.22 23.78
N ASP A 114 -3.94 7.46 23.87
CA ASP A 114 -3.91 6.01 23.66
C ASP A 114 -2.90 5.31 24.58
N LEU A 115 -3.06 4.00 24.78
CA LEU A 115 -2.29 3.18 25.70
C LEU A 115 -1.98 1.82 25.10
N VAL A 116 -0.72 1.41 25.15
CA VAL A 116 -0.28 0.08 24.70
C VAL A 116 0.66 -0.55 25.72
N MET A 117 0.71 -1.88 25.72
CA MET A 117 1.66 -2.63 26.52
C MET A 117 2.65 -3.34 25.59
N VAL A 118 3.93 -3.26 25.93
CA VAL A 118 4.99 -4.03 25.27
C VAL A 118 5.65 -4.85 26.34
N GLN A 119 5.48 -6.17 26.26
CA GLN A 119 5.84 -7.10 27.33
C GLN A 119 5.25 -6.64 28.68
N ASN A 120 6.09 -6.21 29.62
CA ASN A 120 5.68 -5.73 30.95
C ASN A 120 5.76 -4.21 31.12
N SER A 121 5.99 -3.47 30.03
CA SER A 121 6.13 -2.01 30.04
C SER A 121 4.91 -1.36 29.42
N ILE A 122 4.45 -0.27 30.03
CA ILE A 122 3.27 0.47 29.58
C ILE A 122 3.73 1.75 28.93
N TYR A 123 3.19 2.01 27.74
CA TYR A 123 3.44 3.21 26.96
C TYR A 123 2.13 3.93 26.71
N GLN A 124 2.18 5.26 26.74
CA GLN A 124 1.07 6.10 26.37
C GLN A 124 1.46 7.03 25.22
N LEU A 125 0.45 7.36 24.43
CA LEU A 125 0.45 8.50 23.53
C LEU A 125 -0.41 9.58 24.19
N ALA A 126 0.11 10.79 24.33
CA ALA A 126 -0.64 11.95 24.79
C ALA A 126 -1.37 12.65 23.61
N GLU A 127 -2.39 13.45 23.91
CA GLU A 127 -3.14 14.21 22.89
C GLU A 127 -2.26 15.18 22.09
N ASP A 128 -1.17 15.68 22.68
CA ASP A 128 -0.20 16.54 22.00
C ASP A 128 0.81 15.79 21.11
N GLY A 129 0.77 14.45 21.12
CA GLY A 129 1.64 13.57 20.36
C GLY A 129 2.91 13.12 21.10
N THR A 130 3.03 13.42 22.39
CA THR A 130 4.15 12.93 23.23
C THR A 130 3.99 11.44 23.51
N ILE A 131 5.07 10.66 23.36
CA ILE A 131 5.09 9.25 23.79
C ILE A 131 5.85 9.15 25.12
N SER A 132 5.26 8.48 26.10
CA SER A 132 5.88 8.26 27.41
C SER A 132 5.73 6.81 27.86
N TYR A 133 6.61 6.36 28.75
CA TYR A 133 6.51 5.05 29.38
C TYR A 133 6.43 5.15 30.90
N LEU A 134 5.70 4.23 31.53
CA LEU A 134 5.46 4.24 32.96
C LEU A 134 6.60 3.53 33.71
N LYS A 135 7.30 4.25 34.60
CA LYS A 135 8.37 3.69 35.45
C LYS A 135 8.20 4.12 36.90
N LYS A 136 7.98 3.15 37.80
CA LYS A 136 7.78 3.37 39.25
C LYS A 136 6.69 4.42 39.55
N GLY A 137 5.56 4.33 38.83
CA GLY A 137 4.40 5.21 39.02
C GLY A 137 4.55 6.63 38.43
N LYS A 138 5.61 6.89 37.66
CA LYS A 138 5.83 8.17 36.98
C LYS A 138 6.02 7.96 35.48
N TRP A 139 5.42 8.84 34.69
CA TRP A 139 5.63 8.89 33.25
C TRP A 139 7.01 9.47 32.93
N LYS A 140 7.70 8.83 32.00
CA LYS A 140 8.97 9.29 31.45
C LYS A 140 8.80 9.48 29.95
N ILE A 141 9.11 10.68 29.47
CA ILE A 141 9.06 11.03 28.06
C ILE A 141 10.07 10.17 27.29
N LEU A 142 9.61 9.61 26.18
CA LEU A 142 10.37 8.81 25.23
C LEU A 142 10.50 9.52 23.87
N ASP A 143 9.50 10.30 23.49
CA ASP A 143 9.45 11.02 22.23
C ASP A 143 8.55 12.27 22.36
N ASP A 144 8.86 13.34 21.63
CA ASP A 144 8.23 14.65 21.79
C ASP A 144 7.32 14.99 20.59
N LYS A 145 6.02 15.17 20.88
CA LYS A 145 4.96 15.86 20.10
C LYS A 145 4.85 15.62 18.58
N ASN A 146 5.35 14.51 18.06
CA ASN A 146 5.23 14.20 16.63
C ASN A 146 4.33 12.98 16.33
N ALA A 147 3.97 12.17 17.32
CA ALA A 147 3.22 10.95 17.07
C ALA A 147 1.70 11.21 16.92
N THR A 148 1.08 10.49 15.98
CA THR A 148 -0.37 10.47 15.74
C THR A 148 -1.03 9.19 16.23
N ALA A 149 -0.29 8.07 16.23
CA ALA A 149 -0.72 6.77 16.74
C ALA A 149 0.48 5.95 17.29
N ILE A 150 0.17 4.98 18.15
CA ILE A 150 1.11 3.95 18.62
C ILE A 150 0.47 2.57 18.47
N ALA A 151 1.29 1.54 18.23
CA ALA A 151 0.83 0.16 18.12
C ALA A 151 1.89 -0.81 18.68
N THR A 152 1.51 -2.05 18.94
CA THR A 152 2.37 -3.09 19.53
C THR A 152 2.04 -4.47 19.00
N ASP A 153 3.05 -5.30 18.77
CA ASP A 153 2.93 -6.72 18.40
C ASP A 153 3.24 -7.66 19.59
N ASP A 154 3.04 -7.17 20.82
CA ASP A 154 3.47 -7.71 22.12
C ASP A 154 4.97 -7.52 22.42
N ASN A 155 5.84 -7.44 21.40
CA ASN A 155 7.30 -7.42 21.57
C ASN A 155 7.94 -6.06 21.26
N SER A 156 7.35 -5.31 20.35
CA SER A 156 7.89 -4.07 19.80
C SER A 156 6.88 -2.93 19.96
N LEU A 157 7.39 -1.73 20.22
CA LEU A 157 6.59 -0.51 20.13
C LEU A 157 6.75 0.11 18.75
N PHE A 158 5.65 0.46 18.11
CA PHE A 158 5.64 1.22 16.86
C PHE A 158 4.95 2.56 17.09
N LYS A 159 5.43 3.60 16.39
CA LYS A 159 4.78 4.90 16.29
C LYS A 159 4.51 5.25 14.84
N LEU A 160 3.42 5.96 14.61
CA LEU A 160 3.14 6.69 13.38
C LEU A 160 3.26 8.18 13.70
N ASP A 161 3.99 8.94 12.89
CA ASP A 161 4.12 10.38 13.06
C ASP A 161 3.17 11.20 12.17
N LYS A 162 3.21 12.53 12.32
CA LYS A 162 2.38 13.47 11.55
C LYS A 162 2.72 13.52 10.07
N GLN A 163 3.88 13.01 9.67
CA GLN A 163 4.35 12.97 8.28
C GLN A 163 4.04 11.63 7.60
N GLY A 164 3.45 10.67 8.33
CA GLY A 164 3.14 9.34 7.83
C GLY A 164 4.25 8.31 8.05
N PHE A 165 5.33 8.67 8.75
CA PHE A 165 6.42 7.75 8.99
C PHE A 165 6.14 6.79 10.13
N VAL A 166 6.54 5.55 9.95
CA VAL A 166 6.45 4.51 10.97
C VAL A 166 7.84 4.19 11.49
N SER A 167 8.00 4.26 12.80
CA SER A 167 9.24 3.87 13.47
C SER A 167 9.00 2.80 14.52
N GLN A 168 9.94 1.89 14.66
CA GLN A 168 9.99 0.88 15.72
C GLN A 168 10.95 1.32 16.82
N LEU A 169 10.58 1.11 18.08
CA LEU A 169 11.48 1.35 19.20
C LEU A 169 12.49 0.20 19.30
N TYR A 170 13.76 0.53 19.12
CA TYR A 170 14.89 -0.37 19.31
C TYR A 170 15.57 -0.09 20.66
N GLY A 171 15.79 -1.14 21.45
CA GLY A 171 16.34 -1.02 22.79
C GLY A 171 15.42 -0.24 23.74
N GLN A 172 15.99 0.68 24.53
CA GLN A 172 15.21 1.44 25.53
C GLN A 172 14.79 2.85 25.08
N GLN A 173 15.46 3.46 24.07
CA GLN A 173 15.25 4.88 23.74
C GLN A 173 15.53 5.27 22.28
N GLN A 174 15.80 4.35 21.36
CA GLN A 174 16.11 4.70 19.97
C GLN A 174 14.98 4.31 19.04
N TRP A 175 14.51 5.26 18.24
CA TRP A 175 13.54 5.00 17.19
C TRP A 175 14.27 4.67 15.89
N GLN A 176 13.99 3.51 15.33
CA GLN A 176 14.44 3.11 14.01
C GLN A 176 13.28 3.29 13.03
N LEU A 177 13.53 4.01 11.94
CA LEU A 177 12.57 4.13 10.85
C LEU A 177 12.33 2.76 10.22
N VAL A 178 11.06 2.39 10.06
CA VAL A 178 10.65 1.12 9.45
C VAL A 178 9.66 1.29 8.31
N GLY A 179 9.08 2.48 8.09
CA GLY A 179 8.22 2.78 6.95
C GLY A 179 8.09 4.28 6.70
N VAL A 180 7.95 4.69 5.42
CA VAL A 180 8.03 6.10 4.99
C VAL A 180 6.94 6.54 4.00
N PHE A 181 5.81 5.85 3.99
CA PHE A 181 4.70 6.10 3.09
C PHE A 181 3.72 7.15 3.63
N PRO A 182 2.73 7.63 2.86
CA PRO A 182 1.58 8.38 3.41
C PRO A 182 0.67 7.46 4.23
N ILE A 183 1.20 6.89 5.32
CA ILE A 183 0.48 6.01 6.24
C ILE A 183 -0.43 6.88 7.09
N VAL A 184 -1.72 6.54 7.10
CA VAL A 184 -2.74 7.25 7.89
C VAL A 184 -3.21 6.44 9.09
N GLN A 185 -2.89 5.14 9.12
CA GLN A 185 -3.21 4.27 10.24
C GLN A 185 -2.18 3.13 10.34
N ILE A 186 -1.75 2.82 11.56
CA ILE A 186 -1.05 1.57 11.89
C ILE A 186 -1.88 0.75 12.87
N ALA A 187 -1.77 -0.57 12.77
CA ALA A 187 -2.30 -1.50 13.76
C ALA A 187 -1.36 -2.71 13.85
N ALA A 188 -1.11 -3.18 15.07
CA ALA A 188 -0.23 -4.32 15.30
C ALA A 188 -0.83 -5.25 16.35
N GLY A 189 -0.41 -6.52 16.27
CA GLY A 189 -0.75 -7.59 17.18
C GLY A 189 0.09 -8.82 16.84
N ARG A 190 -0.30 -10.01 17.29
CA ARG A 190 0.40 -11.26 16.93
C ARG A 190 0.33 -11.61 15.44
N ALA A 191 -0.52 -10.94 14.67
CA ALA A 191 -0.47 -11.00 13.21
C ALA A 191 0.64 -10.20 12.55
N GLY A 192 1.38 -9.42 13.34
CA GLY A 192 2.39 -8.51 12.85
C GLY A 192 1.87 -7.08 12.79
N LEU A 193 2.64 -6.22 12.13
CA LEU A 193 2.31 -4.81 11.94
C LEU A 193 1.71 -4.61 10.55
N PHE A 194 0.56 -3.96 10.50
CA PHE A 194 -0.10 -3.56 9.26
C PHE A 194 -0.29 -2.04 9.22
N ALA A 195 -0.27 -1.49 8.02
CA ALA A 195 -0.47 -0.07 7.76
C ALA A 195 -1.53 0.13 6.69
N ARG A 196 -2.34 1.16 6.85
CA ARG A 196 -3.27 1.65 5.82
C ARG A 196 -2.75 2.99 5.28
N HIS A 197 -2.64 3.08 3.97
CA HIS A 197 -2.25 4.31 3.29
C HIS A 197 -3.46 5.23 3.07
N GLU A 198 -3.19 6.50 2.78
CA GLU A 198 -4.23 7.50 2.51
C GLU A 198 -5.19 7.08 1.38
N ASN A 199 -4.66 6.39 0.36
CA ASN A 199 -5.43 5.85 -0.76
C ASN A 199 -6.30 4.61 -0.42
N GLY A 200 -6.23 4.10 0.81
CA GLY A 200 -6.97 2.91 1.27
C GLY A 200 -6.23 1.58 1.09
N SER A 201 -5.12 1.53 0.38
CA SER A 201 -4.33 0.28 0.30
C SER A 201 -3.76 -0.13 1.66
N ILE A 202 -3.57 -1.45 1.85
CA ILE A 202 -3.08 -2.04 3.10
C ILE A 202 -1.78 -2.81 2.85
N TYR A 203 -0.81 -2.59 3.73
CA TYR A 203 0.50 -3.24 3.70
C TYR A 203 0.78 -3.97 5.00
N GLU A 204 1.52 -5.07 4.92
CA GLU A 204 2.05 -5.84 6.05
C GLU A 204 3.56 -5.62 6.15
N HIS A 205 4.04 -5.25 7.34
CA HIS A 205 5.47 -5.11 7.62
C HIS A 205 6.13 -6.48 7.72
N CYS A 206 7.22 -6.65 6.98
CA CYS A 206 7.98 -7.91 6.89
C CYS A 206 9.37 -7.81 7.55
N GLY A 207 9.64 -6.73 8.28
CA GLY A 207 10.93 -6.47 8.94
C GLY A 207 11.78 -5.42 8.21
N GLY A 208 12.62 -4.71 8.98
CA GLY A 208 13.42 -3.60 8.45
C GLY A 208 12.54 -2.53 7.80
N MET A 209 12.85 -2.14 6.57
CA MET A 209 12.06 -1.22 5.76
C MET A 209 11.06 -1.94 4.82
N ILE A 210 10.88 -3.27 4.96
CA ILE A 210 10.13 -4.08 4.00
C ILE A 210 8.65 -4.12 4.34
N TRP A 211 7.81 -3.75 3.37
CA TRP A 211 6.35 -3.83 3.44
C TRP A 211 5.81 -4.53 2.20
N ASN A 212 4.93 -5.51 2.41
CA ASN A 212 4.24 -6.21 1.33
C ASN A 212 2.82 -5.68 1.22
N GLN A 213 2.42 -5.26 0.03
CA GLN A 213 1.03 -4.90 -0.22
C GLN A 213 0.15 -6.15 -0.07
N ARG A 214 -0.86 -6.06 0.80
CA ARG A 214 -1.84 -7.11 1.07
C ARG A 214 -3.22 -6.78 0.54
N ASP A 215 -3.51 -5.51 0.31
CA ASP A 215 -4.76 -5.07 -0.29
C ASP A 215 -4.56 -3.82 -1.14
N MET A 216 -5.04 -3.85 -2.39
CA MET A 216 -5.08 -2.69 -3.29
C MET A 216 -6.42 -1.96 -3.25
N ASN A 217 -7.43 -2.49 -2.56
CA ASN A 217 -8.74 -1.87 -2.50
C ASN A 217 -8.65 -0.49 -1.84
N THR A 218 -9.14 0.53 -2.53
CA THR A 218 -9.11 1.92 -2.04
C THR A 218 -10.25 2.25 -1.08
N ASP A 219 -11.20 1.31 -0.91
CA ASP A 219 -12.36 1.50 -0.06
C ASP A 219 -12.12 1.14 1.41
N ASN A 220 -10.91 0.74 1.80
CA ASN A 220 -10.59 0.47 3.20
C ASN A 220 -10.59 1.73 4.04
N VAL A 221 -11.34 1.69 5.14
CA VAL A 221 -11.47 2.83 6.06
C VAL A 221 -10.86 2.56 7.42
N HIS A 222 -10.80 1.29 7.85
CA HIS A 222 -10.24 0.92 9.16
C HIS A 222 -9.54 -0.42 9.15
N LEU A 223 -8.53 -0.52 10.00
CA LEU A 223 -7.70 -1.70 10.26
C LEU A 223 -7.63 -1.96 11.77
N ALA A 224 -7.65 -3.23 12.18
CA ALA A 224 -7.25 -3.67 13.52
C ALA A 224 -6.57 -5.03 13.47
N VAL A 225 -5.60 -5.25 14.37
CA VAL A 225 -4.76 -6.44 14.36
C VAL A 225 -4.65 -7.00 15.76
N GLY A 226 -4.89 -8.30 15.89
CA GLY A 226 -4.74 -9.08 17.13
C GLY A 226 -4.03 -10.37 16.79
N ASP A 227 -4.64 -11.52 17.10
CA ASP A 227 -4.17 -12.82 16.60
C ASP A 227 -4.31 -12.92 15.07
N ASP A 228 -5.33 -12.27 14.50
CA ASP A 228 -5.52 -12.08 13.05
C ASP A 228 -5.60 -10.58 12.71
N ALA A 229 -5.40 -10.25 11.43
CA ALA A 229 -5.62 -8.89 10.92
C ALA A 229 -7.03 -8.77 10.32
N TYR A 230 -7.69 -7.66 10.60
CA TYR A 230 -9.04 -7.37 10.14
C TYR A 230 -9.11 -5.97 9.52
N ARG A 231 -9.88 -5.84 8.44
CA ARG A 231 -10.16 -4.56 7.80
C ARG A 231 -11.64 -4.34 7.58
N VAL A 232 -12.05 -3.08 7.56
CA VAL A 232 -13.41 -2.66 7.22
C VAL A 232 -13.35 -1.72 6.03
N ASN A 233 -14.21 -1.95 5.05
CA ASN A 233 -14.34 -1.05 3.91
C ASN A 233 -15.44 0.01 4.11
N SER A 234 -15.57 0.93 3.15
CA SER A 234 -16.52 2.04 3.18
C SER A 234 -17.99 1.59 3.15
N LYS A 235 -18.27 0.33 2.77
CA LYS A 235 -19.60 -0.29 2.84
C LYS A 235 -19.91 -0.88 4.22
N GLY A 236 -18.92 -0.95 5.11
CA GLY A 236 -19.01 -1.59 6.41
C GLY A 236 -18.86 -3.12 6.36
N GLU A 237 -18.33 -3.65 5.26
CA GLU A 237 -17.99 -5.06 5.12
C GLU A 237 -16.69 -5.35 5.88
N LEU A 238 -16.69 -6.44 6.66
CA LEU A 238 -15.54 -6.86 7.45
C LEU A 238 -14.81 -7.99 6.73
N TYR A 239 -13.49 -7.85 6.62
CA TYR A 239 -12.63 -8.89 6.09
C TYR A 239 -11.60 -9.31 7.15
N ARG A 240 -11.22 -10.59 7.11
CA ARG A 240 -10.10 -11.15 7.87
C ARG A 240 -8.99 -11.52 6.90
N PHE A 241 -7.75 -11.24 7.26
CA PHE A 241 -6.59 -11.67 6.50
C PHE A 241 -6.27 -13.14 6.81
N ASP A 242 -6.35 -14.01 5.82
CA ASP A 242 -5.83 -15.38 5.92
C ASP A 242 -4.33 -15.38 5.60
N ARG A 243 -3.50 -15.75 6.58
CA ARG A 243 -2.05 -15.82 6.41
C ARG A 243 -1.60 -16.98 5.50
N GLY A 244 -2.40 -18.05 5.41
CA GLY A 244 -2.11 -19.22 4.58
C GLY A 244 -2.24 -18.87 3.11
N GLU A 245 -3.43 -18.43 2.70
CA GLU A 245 -3.68 -18.01 1.30
C GLU A 245 -3.16 -16.61 0.98
N ARG A 246 -2.78 -15.82 2.00
CA ARG A 246 -2.33 -14.42 1.88
C ARG A 246 -3.38 -13.50 1.25
N ASN A 247 -4.65 -13.76 1.51
CA ASN A 247 -5.80 -13.04 0.95
C ASN A 247 -6.76 -12.56 2.03
N TRP A 248 -7.62 -11.60 1.66
CA TRP A 248 -8.69 -11.09 2.53
C TRP A 248 -9.99 -11.85 2.31
N GLU A 249 -10.48 -12.50 3.36
CA GLU A 249 -11.74 -13.24 3.37
C GLU A 249 -12.88 -12.37 3.90
N LEU A 250 -13.97 -12.26 3.15
CA LEU A 250 -15.18 -11.58 3.62
C LEU A 250 -15.87 -12.37 4.73
N LEU A 251 -15.99 -11.78 5.91
CA LEU A 251 -16.70 -12.37 7.04
C LEU A 251 -18.20 -12.06 6.94
N HIS A 252 -18.90 -12.84 6.09
CA HIS A 252 -20.35 -12.84 5.82
C HIS A 252 -21.15 -11.80 6.60
N SER A 253 -21.52 -10.70 5.95
CA SER A 253 -22.53 -9.80 6.50
C SER A 253 -23.88 -10.54 6.47
N ASN A 254 -24.48 -10.81 7.63
CA ASN A 254 -25.93 -11.06 7.71
C ASN A 254 -26.64 -9.76 7.29
N LEU A 255 -26.72 -9.55 5.98
CA LEU A 255 -27.64 -8.66 5.33
C LEU A 255 -28.96 -9.42 5.27
N THR A 256 -29.89 -9.04 6.14
CA THR A 256 -31.31 -9.35 5.94
C THR A 256 -31.76 -8.57 4.70
N ILE A 257 -31.46 -9.10 3.51
CA ILE A 257 -32.17 -8.71 2.29
C ILE A 257 -33.38 -9.64 2.24
N SER A 258 -34.47 -9.18 2.83
CA SER A 258 -35.80 -9.62 2.43
C SER A 258 -36.01 -9.16 0.99
N GLN A 259 -35.60 -9.98 0.03
CA GLN A 259 -36.19 -10.18 -1.30
C GLN A 259 -35.31 -11.15 -2.11
N THR A 260 -35.76 -12.42 -2.11
CA THR A 260 -35.58 -13.45 -3.15
C THR A 260 -34.17 -13.69 -3.71
N LYS A 261 -33.38 -14.51 -3.01
CA LYS A 261 -32.48 -15.47 -3.66
C LYS A 261 -33.29 -16.68 -4.12
N GLU A 262 -33.92 -16.61 -5.30
CA GLU A 262 -34.24 -17.84 -6.05
C GLU A 262 -34.60 -17.68 -7.54
N GLN A 263 -34.59 -16.49 -8.18
CA GLN A 263 -35.02 -16.41 -9.60
C GLN A 263 -34.22 -15.55 -10.59
N ILE A 264 -33.04 -15.01 -10.26
CA ILE A 264 -32.18 -14.31 -11.25
C ILE A 264 -30.72 -14.52 -10.79
N ALA A 265 -29.76 -15.15 -11.48
CA ALA A 265 -29.66 -15.56 -12.86
C ALA A 265 -28.80 -16.84 -12.97
N ASN A 266 -29.43 -17.93 -13.40
CA ASN A 266 -28.78 -18.99 -14.19
C ASN A 266 -28.78 -18.60 -15.68
N HIS A 267 -28.54 -17.33 -16.00
CA HIS A 267 -28.46 -16.73 -17.34
C HIS A 267 -27.66 -15.40 -17.25
N ILE A 268 -26.41 -15.45 -16.77
CA ILE A 268 -25.43 -14.48 -17.24
C ILE A 268 -24.80 -15.18 -18.46
N PRO A 269 -24.98 -14.69 -19.70
CA PRO A 269 -24.18 -15.17 -20.80
C PRO A 269 -22.72 -14.99 -20.36
N SER A 270 -21.89 -16.02 -20.56
CA SER A 270 -20.44 -15.91 -20.45
C SER A 270 -19.95 -14.89 -21.49
N ASN A 271 -20.11 -13.60 -21.21
CA ASN A 271 -19.59 -12.55 -22.07
C ASN A 271 -18.09 -12.81 -22.21
N PRO A 272 -17.53 -12.79 -23.43
CA PRO A 272 -16.10 -12.97 -23.62
C PRO A 272 -15.35 -11.95 -22.75
N ILE A 273 -14.27 -12.41 -22.11
CA ILE A 273 -13.40 -11.56 -21.30
C ILE A 273 -12.13 -11.32 -22.14
N LEU A 274 -11.86 -10.06 -22.48
CA LEU A 274 -10.55 -9.67 -22.97
C LEU A 274 -9.60 -9.53 -21.78
N SER A 275 -8.61 -10.40 -21.68
CA SER A 275 -7.63 -10.44 -20.59
C SER A 275 -6.33 -9.76 -21.01
N ILE A 276 -5.96 -8.67 -20.33
CA ILE A 276 -4.78 -7.84 -20.64
C ILE A 276 -3.76 -7.89 -19.48
N GLY A 277 -2.57 -8.42 -19.74
CA GLY A 277 -1.42 -8.33 -18.84
C GLY A 277 -0.71 -6.98 -18.96
N ILE A 278 -0.28 -6.40 -17.85
CA ILE A 278 0.50 -5.15 -17.84
C ILE A 278 1.69 -5.25 -16.90
N ALA A 279 2.88 -4.85 -17.39
CA ALA A 279 4.14 -4.98 -16.66
C ALA A 279 4.36 -3.85 -15.66
N GLU A 280 3.94 -2.64 -16.04
CA GLU A 280 4.30 -1.41 -15.33
C GLU A 280 3.06 -0.79 -14.66
N THR A 281 3.09 -0.71 -13.33
CA THR A 281 2.02 -0.12 -12.50
C THR A 281 1.60 1.29 -12.94
N PRO A 282 2.51 2.21 -13.33
CA PRO A 282 2.14 3.57 -13.74
C PRO A 282 1.23 3.61 -14.98
N TRP A 283 1.24 2.54 -15.79
CA TRP A 283 0.44 2.46 -17.00
C TRP A 283 -0.99 1.96 -16.76
N CYS A 284 -1.33 1.53 -15.53
CA CYS A 284 -2.69 1.07 -15.20
C CYS A 284 -3.76 2.14 -15.46
N GLY A 285 -3.44 3.41 -15.27
CA GLY A 285 -4.36 4.53 -15.53
C GLY A 285 -4.69 4.69 -17.02
N VAL A 286 -3.67 4.64 -17.89
CA VAL A 286 -3.87 4.72 -19.34
C VAL A 286 -4.56 3.47 -19.87
N LEU A 287 -4.23 2.28 -19.34
CA LEU A 287 -4.90 1.04 -19.69
C LEU A 287 -6.40 1.10 -19.38
N ARG A 288 -6.79 1.62 -18.22
CA ARG A 288 -8.21 1.78 -17.89
C ARG A 288 -8.93 2.67 -18.92
N SER A 289 -8.29 3.77 -19.33
CA SER A 289 -8.86 4.69 -20.31
C SER A 289 -8.98 4.05 -21.69
N LEU A 290 -7.98 3.27 -22.09
CA LEU A 290 -7.99 2.48 -23.32
C LEU A 290 -9.09 1.41 -23.30
N ALA A 291 -9.23 0.69 -22.19
CA ALA A 291 -10.25 -0.34 -22.04
C ALA A 291 -11.67 0.23 -22.14
N LEU A 292 -11.94 1.34 -21.44
CA LEU A 292 -13.24 2.01 -21.51
C LEU A 292 -13.52 2.58 -22.91
N GLY A 293 -12.53 3.25 -23.50
CA GLY A 293 -12.66 3.78 -24.87
C GLY A 293 -12.91 2.67 -25.91
N PHE A 294 -12.28 1.50 -25.73
CA PHE A 294 -12.51 0.36 -26.60
C PHE A 294 -13.88 -0.28 -26.41
N ILE A 295 -14.36 -0.39 -25.16
CA ILE A 295 -15.73 -0.88 -24.88
C ILE A 295 -16.76 0.04 -25.57
N ASP A 296 -16.61 1.35 -25.45
CA ASP A 296 -17.49 2.33 -26.08
C ASP A 296 -17.45 2.25 -27.61
N PHE A 297 -16.24 2.13 -28.18
CA PHE A 297 -16.05 1.95 -29.62
C PHE A 297 -16.69 0.66 -30.12
N HIS A 298 -16.42 -0.47 -29.46
CA HIS A 298 -16.94 -1.76 -29.86
C HIS A 298 -18.47 -1.81 -29.75
N ALA A 299 -19.06 -1.22 -28.71
CA ALA A 299 -20.52 -1.10 -28.56
C ALA A 299 -21.18 -0.29 -29.70
N SER A 300 -20.42 0.61 -30.36
CA SER A 300 -20.92 1.37 -31.52
C SER A 300 -20.95 0.56 -32.83
N ILE A 301 -20.17 -0.53 -32.91
CA ILE A 301 -20.04 -1.37 -34.11
C ILE A 301 -20.64 -2.78 -33.93
N SER A 302 -20.79 -3.25 -32.70
CA SER A 302 -21.35 -4.55 -32.35
C SER A 302 -22.20 -4.45 -31.08
N PRO A 303 -23.40 -5.05 -31.05
CA PRO A 303 -24.24 -5.07 -29.85
C PRO A 303 -23.78 -6.09 -28.80
N ASP A 304 -22.77 -6.92 -29.09
CA ASP A 304 -22.33 -7.99 -28.22
C ASP A 304 -21.50 -7.44 -27.05
N PRO A 305 -21.97 -7.58 -25.79
CA PRO A 305 -21.23 -7.09 -24.64
C PRO A 305 -20.04 -8.00 -24.30
N PHE A 306 -18.94 -7.41 -23.87
CA PHE A 306 -17.76 -8.10 -23.36
C PHE A 306 -17.23 -7.38 -22.12
N ASN A 307 -16.35 -8.06 -21.36
CA ASN A 307 -15.66 -7.46 -20.23
C ASN A 307 -14.15 -7.37 -20.52
N VAL A 308 -13.47 -6.39 -19.92
CA VAL A 308 -12.01 -6.33 -19.92
C VAL A 308 -11.52 -6.66 -18.51
N ALA A 309 -10.64 -7.66 -18.40
CA ALA A 309 -9.90 -7.96 -17.18
C ALA A 309 -8.43 -7.58 -17.39
N TRP A 310 -7.76 -7.09 -16.34
CA TRP A 310 -6.32 -6.85 -16.41
C TRP A 310 -5.57 -7.54 -15.28
N ASN A 311 -4.32 -7.93 -15.56
CA ASN A 311 -3.43 -8.60 -14.63
C ASN A 311 -2.10 -7.84 -14.57
N LEU A 312 -1.82 -7.23 -13.41
CA LEU A 312 -0.55 -6.58 -13.15
C LEU A 312 0.45 -7.64 -12.67
N ASN A 313 1.57 -7.79 -13.38
CA ASN A 313 2.60 -8.75 -12.99
C ASN A 313 3.96 -8.38 -13.58
N THR A 314 5.03 -9.05 -13.15
CA THR A 314 6.35 -8.84 -13.77
C THR A 314 6.33 -9.29 -15.23
N SER A 315 7.15 -8.65 -16.08
CA SER A 315 7.25 -9.00 -17.50
C SER A 315 7.51 -10.49 -17.75
N ALA A 316 8.36 -11.14 -16.94
CA ALA A 316 8.64 -12.58 -17.03
C ALA A 316 7.37 -13.45 -16.79
N LYS A 317 6.56 -13.11 -15.78
CA LYS A 317 5.31 -13.82 -15.49
C LYS A 317 4.22 -13.51 -16.50
N LEU A 318 4.23 -12.33 -17.09
CA LEU A 318 3.32 -11.98 -18.18
C LEU A 318 3.65 -12.74 -19.46
N ILE A 319 4.94 -12.97 -19.75
CA ILE A 319 5.36 -13.84 -20.85
C ILE A 319 4.83 -15.25 -20.62
N GLU A 320 5.06 -15.82 -19.44
CA GLU A 320 4.53 -17.15 -19.11
C GLU A 320 2.99 -17.19 -19.24
N SER A 321 2.31 -16.14 -18.80
CA SER A 321 0.85 -16.03 -18.91
C SER A 321 0.38 -15.94 -20.36
N LEU A 322 1.11 -15.21 -21.20
CA LEU A 322 0.84 -15.07 -22.63
C LEU A 322 1.08 -16.41 -23.35
N GLN A 323 2.16 -17.13 -23.01
CA GLN A 323 2.50 -18.43 -23.58
C GLN A 323 1.46 -19.51 -23.26
N ASN A 324 0.89 -19.46 -22.05
CA ASN A 324 -0.10 -20.41 -21.60
C ASN A 324 -1.55 -20.00 -21.89
N GLY A 325 -1.78 -18.92 -22.65
CA GLY A 325 -3.13 -18.43 -22.98
C GLY A 325 -3.94 -17.94 -21.77
N LYS A 326 -3.28 -17.59 -20.65
CA LYS A 326 -3.92 -17.02 -19.45
C LYS A 326 -4.30 -15.54 -19.64
N VAL A 327 -3.60 -14.85 -20.53
CA VAL A 327 -3.91 -13.50 -20.99
C VAL A 327 -3.95 -13.49 -22.51
N ASP A 328 -4.84 -12.68 -23.08
CA ASP A 328 -4.99 -12.51 -24.53
C ASP A 328 -3.96 -11.53 -25.08
N ILE A 329 -3.63 -10.51 -24.28
CA ILE A 329 -2.74 -9.40 -24.63
C ILE A 329 -1.76 -9.15 -23.49
N VAL A 330 -0.54 -8.73 -23.81
CA VAL A 330 0.40 -8.13 -22.85
C VAL A 330 0.82 -6.75 -23.35
N ILE A 331 0.86 -5.78 -22.44
CA ILE A 331 1.51 -4.47 -22.64
C ILE A 331 2.77 -4.43 -21.77
N ALA A 332 3.94 -4.33 -22.39
CA ALA A 332 5.22 -4.34 -21.71
C ALA A 332 6.28 -3.47 -22.41
N SER A 333 7.26 -3.02 -21.64
CA SER A 333 8.52 -2.45 -22.16
C SER A 333 9.56 -3.55 -22.35
N HIS A 334 10.25 -3.54 -23.49
CA HIS A 334 11.52 -4.23 -23.82
C HIS A 334 11.77 -5.71 -23.44
N VAL A 335 10.90 -6.40 -22.70
CA VAL A 335 11.17 -7.74 -22.14
C VAL A 335 10.66 -8.88 -23.03
N LEU A 336 10.02 -8.57 -24.17
CA LEU A 336 9.70 -9.61 -25.14
C LEU A 336 10.93 -9.84 -26.03
N PRO A 337 11.52 -11.04 -26.03
CA PRO A 337 12.71 -11.30 -26.84
C PRO A 337 12.40 -10.90 -28.28
N THR A 338 13.26 -10.05 -28.83
CA THR A 338 13.13 -9.65 -30.23
C THR A 338 13.17 -10.92 -31.10
N ARG A 339 12.53 -10.90 -32.27
CA ARG A 339 12.43 -12.07 -33.16
C ARG A 339 13.72 -12.90 -33.30
N PRO A 340 14.94 -12.31 -33.37
CA PRO A 340 16.18 -13.10 -33.39
C PRO A 340 16.46 -13.86 -32.09
N GLU A 341 16.22 -13.25 -30.92
CA GLU A 341 16.45 -13.84 -29.58
C GLU A 341 15.38 -14.90 -29.24
N ALA A 342 14.14 -14.69 -29.67
CA ALA A 342 13.06 -15.67 -29.54
C ALA A 342 13.30 -16.92 -30.42
N GLU A 343 13.84 -16.71 -31.64
CA GLU A 343 14.19 -17.80 -32.57
C GLU A 343 15.44 -18.58 -32.11
N THR A 344 16.34 -17.98 -31.31
CA THR A 344 17.55 -18.65 -30.79
C THR A 344 17.38 -19.29 -29.42
N ALA A 345 16.57 -18.72 -28.53
CA ALA A 345 16.39 -19.23 -27.17
C ALA A 345 15.35 -20.37 -27.08
N ALA A 346 14.41 -20.44 -28.02
CA ALA A 346 13.41 -21.49 -28.10
C ALA A 346 13.24 -21.93 -29.55
N GLY A 347 13.72 -23.13 -29.88
CA GLY A 347 13.46 -23.74 -31.18
C GLY A 347 11.96 -23.69 -31.48
N SER A 348 11.60 -22.89 -32.51
CA SER A 348 10.26 -22.75 -33.09
C SER A 348 9.09 -22.84 -32.10
N THR A 349 8.62 -21.73 -31.55
CA THR A 349 7.29 -21.75 -30.90
C THR A 349 6.40 -20.63 -31.44
N ASP A 350 5.29 -21.04 -32.08
CA ASP A 350 4.15 -20.26 -32.57
C ASP A 350 3.36 -19.59 -31.43
N THR A 351 4.07 -18.94 -30.49
CA THR A 351 3.51 -18.59 -29.17
C THR A 351 3.01 -17.14 -29.08
N VAL A 352 3.47 -16.31 -30.01
CA VAL A 352 3.18 -14.87 -30.07
C VAL A 352 2.71 -14.53 -31.48
N LEU A 353 1.62 -13.78 -31.61
CA LEU A 353 1.23 -13.21 -32.89
C LEU A 353 2.04 -11.93 -33.15
N TYR A 354 2.84 -11.97 -34.21
CA TYR A 354 3.54 -10.79 -34.74
C TYR A 354 2.65 -10.04 -35.74
N PRO A 355 2.76 -8.70 -35.82
CA PRO A 355 3.79 -7.83 -35.23
C PRO A 355 3.51 -7.37 -33.78
N MET A 356 4.55 -6.89 -33.09
CA MET A 356 4.37 -6.10 -31.87
C MET A 356 3.83 -4.72 -32.22
N HIS A 357 2.86 -4.23 -31.44
CA HIS A 357 2.17 -2.98 -31.70
C HIS A 357 2.69 -1.88 -30.77
N TYR A 358 3.40 -0.89 -31.32
CA TYR A 358 3.83 0.28 -30.55
C TYR A 358 2.63 1.10 -30.09
N LEU A 359 2.58 1.43 -28.78
CA LEU A 359 1.50 2.22 -28.20
C LEU A 359 1.93 3.65 -27.88
N PHE A 360 2.94 3.80 -27.02
CA PHE A 360 3.40 5.09 -26.51
C PHE A 360 4.80 5.00 -25.88
N ASN A 361 5.40 6.15 -25.61
CA ASN A 361 6.58 6.27 -24.78
C ASN A 361 6.23 6.84 -23.40
N ASP A 362 6.73 6.17 -22.37
CA ASP A 362 6.98 6.80 -21.07
C ASP A 362 8.39 7.39 -21.07
N HIS A 363 8.63 8.37 -20.21
CA HIS A 363 9.90 9.10 -20.16
C HIS A 363 10.66 8.78 -18.88
N VAL A 364 11.98 8.78 -18.96
CA VAL A 364 12.88 8.55 -17.83
C VAL A 364 13.35 9.88 -17.29
N LEU A 365 13.32 10.03 -15.99
CA LEU A 365 13.76 11.23 -15.27
C LEU A 365 14.96 10.89 -14.39
N LEU A 366 15.99 11.73 -14.43
CA LEU A 366 16.95 11.84 -13.33
C LEU A 366 16.40 12.85 -12.33
N VAL A 367 16.10 12.37 -11.13
CA VAL A 367 15.58 13.19 -10.04
C VAL A 367 16.52 13.14 -8.85
N GLY A 368 16.48 14.17 -8.01
CA GLY A 368 17.26 14.21 -6.78
C GLY A 368 16.86 15.36 -5.87
N PRO A 369 17.52 15.52 -4.71
CA PRO A 369 17.14 16.51 -3.72
C PRO A 369 17.35 17.95 -4.24
N PRO A 370 16.49 18.92 -3.84
CA PRO A 370 16.65 20.33 -4.17
C PRO A 370 17.96 20.97 -3.68
N SER A 371 18.57 20.40 -2.63
CA SER A 371 19.85 20.87 -2.07
C SER A 371 21.04 20.65 -3.00
N ASN A 372 20.88 19.81 -4.03
CA ASN A 372 21.89 19.49 -5.04
C ASN A 372 23.30 19.21 -4.47
N PRO A 373 23.47 18.23 -3.56
CA PRO A 373 24.75 17.97 -2.91
C PRO A 373 25.86 17.49 -3.86
N ALA A 374 25.52 17.06 -5.09
CA ALA A 374 26.48 16.67 -6.11
C ALA A 374 26.85 17.83 -7.04
N GLY A 375 26.15 18.96 -6.95
CA GLY A 375 26.37 20.12 -7.81
C GLY A 375 26.04 19.85 -9.28
N LEU A 376 25.03 19.03 -9.55
CA LEU A 376 24.60 18.72 -10.91
C LEU A 376 24.14 19.99 -11.62
N ASP A 377 24.65 20.19 -12.83
CA ASP A 377 24.21 21.24 -13.76
C ASP A 377 23.14 20.66 -14.70
N PRO A 378 21.87 21.10 -14.65
CA PRO A 378 20.78 20.59 -15.50
C PRO A 378 21.06 20.63 -17.01
N GLU A 379 21.94 21.53 -17.46
CA GLU A 379 22.31 21.66 -18.88
C GLU A 379 23.38 20.65 -19.31
N SER A 380 24.01 19.97 -18.36
CA SER A 380 25.06 18.98 -18.67
C SER A 380 24.49 17.70 -19.28
N HIS A 381 25.34 16.98 -20.00
CA HIS A 381 25.01 15.66 -20.53
C HIS A 381 24.81 14.66 -19.39
N ILE A 382 23.91 13.68 -19.54
CA ILE A 382 23.60 12.71 -18.48
C ILE A 382 24.84 11.98 -17.96
N THR A 383 25.75 11.59 -18.85
CA THR A 383 27.00 10.90 -18.45
C THR A 383 27.94 11.80 -17.65
N THR A 384 27.92 13.12 -17.90
CA THR A 384 28.63 14.12 -17.08
C THR A 384 27.99 14.21 -15.70
N MET A 385 26.66 14.33 -15.61
CA MET A 385 25.94 14.35 -14.33
C MET A 385 26.22 13.10 -13.49
N LEU A 386 26.22 11.91 -14.12
CA LEU A 386 26.54 10.65 -13.45
C LEU A 386 28.02 10.60 -13.00
N ALA A 387 28.95 11.16 -13.78
CA ALA A 387 30.35 11.29 -13.37
C ALA A 387 30.54 12.25 -12.19
N ASP A 388 29.73 13.32 -12.13
CA ASP A 388 29.71 14.25 -11.00
C ASP A 388 29.15 13.60 -9.73
N LEU A 389 28.10 12.79 -9.84
CA LEU A 389 27.60 11.97 -8.72
C LEU A 389 28.67 11.05 -8.15
N VAL A 390 29.40 10.36 -9.03
CA VAL A 390 30.52 9.50 -8.62
C VAL A 390 31.58 10.33 -7.90
N THR A 391 31.97 11.46 -8.48
CA THR A 391 33.00 12.34 -7.92
C THR A 391 32.59 12.89 -6.56
N ALA A 392 31.32 13.29 -6.41
CA ALA A 392 30.76 13.77 -5.15
C ALA A 392 30.71 12.66 -4.08
N GLY A 393 30.26 11.46 -4.46
CA GLY A 393 30.19 10.30 -3.58
C GLY A 393 31.57 9.82 -3.10
N GLU A 394 32.60 9.89 -3.94
CA GLU A 394 33.97 9.51 -3.56
C GLU A 394 34.65 10.54 -2.65
N ARG A 395 34.31 11.83 -2.78
CA ARG A 395 34.92 12.92 -1.98
C ARG A 395 34.46 12.94 -0.52
N ASN A 396 33.27 12.44 -0.22
CA ASN A 396 32.68 12.47 1.12
C ASN A 396 32.34 11.06 1.63
N PRO A 397 33.33 10.29 2.14
CA PRO A 397 33.11 8.94 2.65
C PRO A 397 32.21 8.87 3.91
N THR A 398 31.91 10.01 4.55
CA THR A 398 30.97 10.14 5.67
C THR A 398 29.57 10.57 5.24
N CYS A 399 29.38 10.95 3.97
CA CYS A 399 28.06 11.33 3.45
C CYS A 399 27.38 10.05 2.97
N GLU A 400 26.49 9.56 3.82
CA GLU A 400 25.65 8.40 3.58
C GLU A 400 24.91 8.58 2.25
N MET A 401 25.24 7.73 1.26
CA MET A 401 24.41 7.35 0.11
C MET A 401 23.93 8.50 -0.81
N MET A 402 24.48 8.56 -2.03
CA MET A 402 24.16 9.61 -3.02
C MET A 402 23.13 9.15 -4.06
N PHE A 403 23.20 7.89 -4.52
CA PHE A 403 22.34 7.40 -5.59
C PHE A 403 21.64 6.09 -5.20
N LEU A 404 20.33 6.04 -5.40
CA LEU A 404 19.51 4.86 -5.17
C LEU A 404 19.22 4.21 -6.53
N GLY A 405 19.87 3.07 -6.78
CA GLY A 405 19.61 2.23 -7.94
C GLY A 405 18.44 1.29 -7.72
N ARG A 406 17.71 0.99 -8.79
CA ARG A 406 16.59 0.04 -8.72
C ARG A 406 17.07 -1.41 -8.77
N SER A 407 16.26 -2.30 -8.22
CA SER A 407 16.54 -3.74 -8.16
C SER A 407 15.59 -4.54 -9.04
N GLY A 408 16.03 -5.74 -9.42
CA GLY A 408 15.27 -6.64 -10.28
C GLY A 408 15.26 -6.25 -11.76
N ASP A 409 14.43 -6.95 -12.54
CA ASP A 409 14.42 -6.90 -14.00
C ASP A 409 13.50 -5.79 -14.57
N SER A 410 13.66 -4.56 -14.11
CA SER A 410 12.86 -3.41 -14.59
C SER A 410 13.49 -2.70 -15.80
N ALA A 411 12.68 -2.00 -16.61
CA ALA A 411 13.18 -1.18 -17.70
C ALA A 411 14.12 -0.07 -17.22
N ILE A 412 13.80 0.55 -16.07
CA ILE A 412 14.68 1.55 -15.45
C ILE A 412 16.03 0.93 -15.07
N LYS A 413 16.07 -0.28 -14.50
CA LYS A 413 17.34 -0.94 -14.17
C LYS A 413 18.20 -1.20 -15.40
N ALA A 414 17.61 -1.61 -16.52
CA ALA A 414 18.35 -1.78 -17.76
C ALA A 414 18.96 -0.45 -18.23
N ILE A 415 18.14 0.62 -18.30
CA ILE A 415 18.60 1.96 -18.71
C ILE A 415 19.67 2.50 -17.76
N GLU A 416 19.46 2.37 -16.45
CA GLU A 416 20.41 2.75 -15.41
C GLU A 416 21.74 2.02 -15.59
N SER A 417 21.70 0.71 -15.84
CA SER A 417 22.91 -0.12 -16.02
C SER A 417 23.68 0.30 -17.27
N ASP A 418 22.98 0.57 -18.38
CA ASP A 418 23.59 1.05 -19.63
C ASP A 418 24.23 2.44 -19.44
N LEU A 419 23.57 3.34 -18.72
CA LEU A 419 24.11 4.66 -18.41
C LEU A 419 25.35 4.56 -17.51
N TRP A 420 25.30 3.73 -16.46
CA TRP A 420 26.47 3.51 -15.59
C TRP A 420 27.62 2.84 -16.32
N ASN A 421 27.36 1.90 -17.24
CA ASN A 421 28.40 1.27 -18.04
C ASN A 421 29.18 2.27 -18.91
N GLN A 422 28.56 3.37 -19.33
CA GLN A 422 29.24 4.44 -20.07
C GLN A 422 30.18 5.27 -19.20
N VAL A 423 29.92 5.36 -17.90
CA VAL A 423 30.67 6.21 -16.96
C VAL A 423 31.68 5.40 -16.15
N ARG A 424 31.28 4.23 -15.63
CA ARG A 424 32.10 3.31 -14.84
C ARG A 424 31.73 1.84 -15.13
N PRO A 425 32.39 1.20 -16.13
CA PRO A 425 32.11 -0.17 -16.59
C PRO A 425 32.27 -1.32 -15.58
N TRP A 426 32.74 -1.07 -14.35
CA TRP A 426 33.11 -2.09 -13.35
C TRP A 426 32.39 -1.92 -12.01
N MET A 427 31.11 -1.54 -12.01
CA MET A 427 30.31 -1.47 -10.77
C MET A 427 30.05 -2.89 -10.19
N ILE A 428 31.12 -3.61 -9.86
CA ILE A 428 31.17 -4.99 -9.36
C ILE A 428 31.11 -4.99 -7.81
N HIS A 429 31.38 -3.84 -7.18
CA HIS A 429 31.24 -3.62 -5.75
C HIS A 429 30.40 -2.37 -5.53
N SER A 430 29.29 -2.48 -4.79
CA SER A 430 28.42 -1.35 -4.43
C SER A 430 29.23 -0.36 -3.57
N PRO A 431 29.66 0.80 -4.11
CA PRO A 431 30.37 1.79 -3.31
C PRO A 431 29.40 2.40 -2.28
N ASN A 432 29.91 2.94 -1.17
CA ASN A 432 29.07 3.50 -0.10
C ASN A 432 28.11 4.63 -0.55
N TRP A 433 28.35 5.22 -1.73
CA TRP A 433 27.51 6.26 -2.31
C TRP A 433 26.42 5.72 -3.26
N TYR A 434 26.45 4.44 -3.63
CA TYR A 434 25.44 3.78 -4.46
C TYR A 434 24.80 2.63 -3.69
N GLN A 435 23.48 2.72 -3.52
CA GLN A 435 22.71 1.64 -2.93
C GLN A 435 21.73 1.11 -3.96
N GLU A 436 21.73 -0.20 -4.17
CA GLU A 436 20.61 -0.84 -4.83
C GLU A 436 19.52 -1.12 -3.80
N THR A 437 18.29 -0.75 -4.12
CA THR A 437 17.12 -1.20 -3.36
C THR A 437 17.11 -2.74 -3.29
N VAL A 438 16.47 -3.31 -2.28
CA VAL A 438 16.15 -4.76 -2.27
C VAL A 438 14.67 -4.99 -2.61
N MET A 439 13.97 -3.90 -2.94
CA MET A 439 12.53 -3.85 -3.09
C MET A 439 12.18 -3.91 -4.58
N THR A 440 11.07 -4.58 -4.89
CA THR A 440 10.50 -4.63 -6.24
C THR A 440 9.35 -3.64 -6.40
N ASP A 441 9.24 -2.63 -5.53
CA ASP A 441 8.12 -1.69 -5.48
C ASP A 441 8.60 -0.27 -5.83
N GLN A 442 8.12 0.24 -6.96
CA GLN A 442 8.42 1.57 -7.50
C GLN A 442 8.14 2.71 -6.52
N GLU A 443 7.05 2.60 -5.74
CA GLU A 443 6.66 3.62 -4.75
C GLU A 443 7.68 3.71 -3.64
N MET A 444 8.17 2.55 -3.20
CA MET A 444 9.18 2.49 -2.17
C MET A 444 10.52 3.02 -2.61
N ASP A 445 10.92 2.74 -3.85
CA ASP A 445 12.20 3.22 -4.37
C ASP A 445 12.22 4.76 -4.40
N LEU A 446 11.20 5.37 -5.00
CA LEU A 446 11.12 6.83 -5.09
C LEU A 446 10.91 7.49 -3.72
N ALA A 447 10.09 6.89 -2.84
CA ALA A 447 9.94 7.38 -1.48
C ALA A 447 11.27 7.32 -0.71
N THR A 448 11.99 6.21 -0.79
CA THR A 448 13.28 6.02 -0.10
C THR A 448 14.29 7.07 -0.58
N ALA A 449 14.43 7.26 -1.89
CA ALA A 449 15.32 8.28 -2.43
C ALA A 449 14.97 9.67 -1.91
N GLY A 450 13.69 10.03 -1.85
CA GLY A 450 13.24 11.36 -1.41
C GLY A 450 13.39 11.57 0.09
N ASN A 451 13.26 10.50 0.89
CA ASN A 451 13.46 10.56 2.34
C ASN A 451 14.93 10.64 2.73
N LEU A 452 15.81 10.00 1.97
CA LEU A 452 17.25 9.97 2.22
C LEU A 452 18.02 11.07 1.46
N ASN A 453 17.32 11.97 0.76
CA ASN A 453 17.91 13.01 -0.09
C ASN A 453 18.89 12.43 -1.13
N MET A 454 18.51 11.33 -1.78
CA MET A 454 19.31 10.64 -2.79
C MET A 454 18.81 10.99 -4.20
N TYR A 455 19.70 10.86 -5.17
CA TYR A 455 19.36 10.87 -6.59
C TYR A 455 18.87 9.48 -7.01
N THR A 456 18.00 9.41 -8.02
CA THR A 456 17.53 8.14 -8.60
C THR A 456 17.01 8.36 -10.01
N LEU A 457 16.87 7.27 -10.78
CA LEU A 457 16.13 7.26 -12.04
C LEU A 457 14.71 6.76 -11.81
N THR A 458 13.73 7.43 -12.41
CA THR A 458 12.31 7.06 -12.30
C THR A 458 11.55 7.37 -13.58
N GLU A 459 10.41 6.73 -13.77
CA GLU A 459 9.47 6.97 -14.85
C GLU A 459 8.71 8.27 -14.62
N ARG A 460 8.49 9.07 -15.67
CA ARG A 460 7.76 10.35 -15.58
C ARG A 460 6.33 10.14 -15.13
N SER A 461 5.65 9.15 -15.70
CA SER A 461 4.28 8.81 -15.32
C SER A 461 4.17 8.50 -13.82
N PHE A 462 5.15 7.79 -13.27
CA PHE A 462 5.23 7.46 -11.86
C PHE A 462 5.58 8.69 -11.00
N PHE A 463 6.57 9.46 -11.42
CA PHE A 463 6.96 10.70 -10.75
C PHE A 463 5.80 11.71 -10.69
N GLN A 464 5.00 11.83 -11.74
CA GLN A 464 3.80 12.69 -11.75
C GLN A 464 2.72 12.18 -10.80
N PHE A 465 2.48 10.87 -10.78
CA PHE A 465 1.56 10.26 -9.84
C PHE A 465 1.98 10.56 -8.39
N MET A 466 3.26 10.36 -8.08
CA MET A 466 3.83 10.63 -6.75
C MET A 466 3.99 12.12 -6.45
N GLY A 467 4.16 12.96 -7.47
CA GLY A 467 4.35 14.40 -7.35
C GLY A 467 3.13 15.14 -6.79
N GLN A 468 1.96 14.51 -6.80
CA GLN A 468 0.75 14.99 -6.14
C GLN A 468 0.76 14.75 -4.61
N THR A 469 1.75 14.02 -4.10
CA THR A 469 1.94 13.75 -2.67
C THR A 469 3.02 14.67 -2.07
N ALA A 470 3.23 14.58 -0.75
CA ALA A 470 4.31 15.28 -0.08
C ALA A 470 5.72 14.93 -0.62
N LEU A 471 5.88 13.77 -1.30
CA LEU A 471 7.13 13.36 -1.92
C LEU A 471 7.54 14.25 -3.10
N GLY A 472 6.58 14.84 -3.83
CA GLY A 472 6.89 15.72 -4.97
C GLY A 472 7.77 16.91 -4.60
N SER A 473 7.57 17.47 -3.40
CA SER A 473 8.37 18.60 -2.89
C SER A 473 9.82 18.26 -2.53
N ARG A 474 10.17 16.97 -2.51
CA ARG A 474 11.49 16.46 -2.10
C ARG A 474 12.43 16.25 -3.26
N PHE A 475 11.95 16.46 -4.48
CA PHE A 475 12.71 16.23 -5.69
C PHE A 475 12.70 17.45 -6.59
N ILE A 476 13.77 17.61 -7.34
CA ILE A 476 13.80 18.35 -8.58
C ILE A 476 14.19 17.41 -9.72
N ILE A 477 13.71 17.69 -10.92
CA ILE A 477 14.08 16.99 -12.14
C ILE A 477 15.36 17.64 -12.66
N TYR A 478 16.45 16.87 -12.75
CA TYR A 478 17.73 17.32 -13.29
C TYR A 478 17.84 17.03 -14.79
N LYS A 479 17.24 15.93 -15.26
CA LYS A 479 17.23 15.56 -16.67
C LYS A 479 15.98 14.74 -16.99
N SER A 480 15.50 14.85 -18.22
CA SER A 480 14.37 14.09 -18.76
C SER A 480 14.72 13.51 -20.13
N SER A 481 14.33 12.26 -20.40
CA SER A 481 14.45 11.67 -21.74
C SER A 481 13.55 12.34 -22.79
N GLU A 482 12.57 13.14 -22.36
CA GLU A 482 11.75 13.95 -23.27
C GLU A 482 12.56 15.12 -23.86
N ASP A 483 13.35 15.78 -23.01
CA ASP A 483 14.15 16.95 -23.40
C ASP A 483 15.49 16.53 -24.03
N ALA A 484 15.97 15.33 -23.72
CA ALA A 484 17.24 14.78 -24.18
C ALA A 484 17.12 13.30 -24.63
N PRO A 485 16.35 13.01 -25.69
CA PRO A 485 16.08 11.64 -26.15
C PRO A 485 17.31 10.90 -26.71
N ASP A 486 18.33 11.65 -27.15
CA ASP A 486 19.61 11.07 -27.60
C ASP A 486 20.54 10.70 -26.44
N GLU A 487 20.27 11.22 -25.23
CA GLU A 487 21.07 10.97 -24.04
C GLU A 487 20.49 9.85 -23.16
N ILE A 488 19.16 9.87 -22.99
CA ILE A 488 18.42 8.89 -22.20
C ILE A 488 17.30 8.33 -23.07
N PRO A 489 17.27 7.02 -23.37
CA PRO A 489 16.17 6.46 -24.14
C PRO A 489 14.85 6.51 -23.36
N PRO A 490 13.70 6.77 -24.01
CA PRO A 490 12.40 6.60 -23.39
C PRO A 490 12.10 5.11 -23.14
N ILE A 491 11.05 4.83 -22.38
CA ILE A 491 10.53 3.47 -22.15
C ILE A 491 9.35 3.24 -23.09
N PRO A 492 9.52 2.44 -24.17
CA PRO A 492 8.45 2.20 -25.12
C PRO A 492 7.49 1.12 -24.62
N ALA A 493 6.18 1.41 -24.65
CA ALA A 493 5.13 0.45 -24.38
C ALA A 493 4.70 -0.25 -25.68
N HIS A 494 4.85 -1.57 -25.71
CA HIS A 494 4.41 -2.41 -26.82
C HIS A 494 3.28 -3.33 -26.39
N LEU A 495 2.29 -3.48 -27.27
CA LEU A 495 1.23 -4.45 -27.16
C LEU A 495 1.56 -5.70 -27.97
N VAL A 496 1.36 -6.85 -27.36
CA VAL A 496 1.58 -8.16 -27.96
C VAL A 496 0.40 -9.08 -27.71
N ILE A 497 -0.03 -9.78 -28.76
CA ILE A 497 -1.18 -10.69 -28.72
C ILE A 497 -0.69 -12.13 -28.56
N SER A 498 -1.30 -12.88 -27.65
CA SER A 498 -1.05 -14.31 -27.48
C SER A 498 -1.51 -15.09 -28.72
N ALA A 499 -0.68 -16.03 -29.20
CA ALA A 499 -1.14 -17.00 -30.18
C ALA A 499 -2.18 -17.99 -29.62
N GLN A 500 -2.24 -18.10 -28.29
CA GLN A 500 -3.19 -18.92 -27.52
C GLN A 500 -4.32 -18.07 -26.90
N ALA A 501 -4.53 -16.85 -27.41
CA ALA A 501 -5.57 -15.95 -26.92
C ALA A 501 -6.96 -16.62 -27.00
N GLN A 502 -7.66 -16.67 -25.86
CA GLN A 502 -9.02 -17.20 -25.77
C GLN A 502 -10.00 -16.27 -26.49
N ALA A 503 -9.76 -14.95 -26.42
CA ALA A 503 -10.53 -13.92 -27.09
C ALA A 503 -9.79 -13.35 -28.32
N SER A 504 -9.25 -14.23 -29.19
CA SER A 504 -8.36 -13.82 -30.30
C SER A 504 -8.90 -12.72 -31.22
N ASN A 505 -10.19 -12.75 -31.58
CA ASN A 505 -10.80 -11.70 -32.42
C ASN A 505 -10.83 -10.35 -31.69
N LEU A 506 -11.36 -10.36 -30.47
CA LEU A 506 -11.46 -9.17 -29.63
C LEU A 506 -10.06 -8.57 -29.32
N ALA A 507 -9.05 -9.43 -29.17
CA ALA A 507 -7.68 -9.00 -28.95
C ALA A 507 -7.07 -8.31 -30.19
N LYS A 508 -7.36 -8.82 -31.39
CA LYS A 508 -6.96 -8.20 -32.66
C LYS A 508 -7.69 -6.88 -32.89
N ASP A 509 -8.98 -6.84 -32.58
CA ASP A 509 -9.79 -5.62 -32.69
C ASP A 509 -9.28 -4.54 -31.72
N PHE A 510 -8.93 -4.91 -30.48
CA PHE A 510 -8.31 -4.00 -29.53
C PHE A 510 -6.97 -3.49 -30.03
N ALA A 511 -6.10 -4.37 -30.56
CA ALA A 511 -4.80 -3.98 -31.11
C ALA A 511 -4.93 -3.03 -32.31
N ALA A 512 -5.88 -3.28 -33.21
CA ALA A 512 -6.17 -2.42 -34.35
C ALA A 512 -6.72 -1.05 -33.90
N TRP A 513 -7.66 -1.04 -32.97
CA TRP A 513 -8.27 0.18 -32.44
C TRP A 513 -7.25 1.04 -31.66
N VAL A 514 -6.48 0.42 -30.75
CA VAL A 514 -5.54 1.16 -29.88
C VAL A 514 -4.42 1.81 -30.69
N THR A 515 -4.00 1.17 -31.80
CA THR A 515 -3.01 1.73 -32.73
C THR A 515 -3.62 2.65 -33.78
N GLY A 516 -4.96 2.72 -33.86
CA GLY A 516 -5.72 3.61 -34.73
C GLY A 516 -5.88 5.03 -34.17
N PRO A 517 -6.49 5.95 -34.95
CA PRO A 517 -6.64 7.35 -34.57
C PRO A 517 -7.35 7.56 -33.23
N GLU A 518 -8.42 6.81 -32.97
CA GLU A 518 -9.24 6.91 -31.76
C GLU A 518 -8.47 6.45 -30.52
N GLY A 519 -7.81 5.28 -30.59
CA GLY A 519 -6.97 4.77 -29.50
C GLY A 519 -5.79 5.68 -29.20
N ARG A 520 -5.09 6.16 -30.24
CA ARG A 520 -4.01 7.15 -30.08
C ARG A 520 -4.50 8.46 -29.48
N ALA A 521 -5.73 8.89 -29.79
CA ALA A 521 -6.31 10.08 -29.18
C ALA A 521 -6.54 9.89 -27.68
N VAL A 522 -6.90 8.69 -27.21
CA VAL A 522 -7.00 8.39 -25.77
C VAL A 522 -5.64 8.54 -25.09
N VAL A 523 -4.58 7.96 -25.67
CA VAL A 523 -3.21 8.10 -25.14
C VAL A 523 -2.78 9.57 -25.11
N LYS A 524 -2.93 10.27 -26.25
CA LYS A 524 -2.56 11.68 -26.38
C LYS A 524 -3.30 12.57 -25.40
N ASN A 525 -4.57 12.26 -25.11
CA ASN A 525 -5.41 13.04 -24.22
C ASN A 525 -5.31 12.59 -22.74
N PHE A 526 -4.54 11.54 -22.45
CA PHE A 526 -4.43 10.98 -21.10
C PHE A 526 -3.57 11.89 -20.20
N ASN A 527 -4.12 12.24 -19.04
CA ASN A 527 -3.47 13.10 -18.06
C ASN A 527 -3.47 12.45 -16.68
N ILE A 528 -2.33 12.52 -16.00
CA ILE A 528 -2.20 12.13 -14.59
C ILE A 528 -2.34 13.41 -13.77
N GLY A 529 -3.55 13.72 -13.33
CA GLY A 529 -3.87 15.02 -12.73
C GLY A 529 -4.01 16.13 -13.78
N THR A 530 -3.15 17.16 -13.72
CA THR A 530 -3.16 18.33 -14.64
C THR A 530 -2.05 18.33 -15.69
N VAL A 531 -1.24 17.26 -15.78
CA VAL A 531 -0.03 17.19 -16.62
C VAL A 531 -0.06 15.96 -17.54
N TRP A 532 0.47 16.13 -18.75
CA TRP A 532 0.59 15.10 -19.79
C TRP A 532 1.59 14.01 -19.37
N GLY A 533 1.16 12.74 -19.38
CA GLY A 533 1.95 11.61 -18.89
C GLY A 533 2.68 10.79 -19.95
N PHE A 534 2.25 10.83 -21.22
CA PHE A 534 2.78 9.96 -22.28
C PHE A 534 2.85 10.66 -23.65
N SER A 535 3.78 10.21 -24.48
CA SER A 535 3.91 10.65 -25.88
C SER A 535 3.35 9.58 -26.84
N ALA A 536 2.41 9.97 -27.70
CA ALA A 536 1.84 9.11 -28.75
C ALA A 536 2.67 9.17 -30.05
N PRO A 537 2.66 8.12 -30.89
CA PRO A 537 3.39 8.13 -32.17
C PRO A 537 2.93 9.29 -33.08
N THR A 538 3.89 10.05 -33.61
CA THR A 538 3.67 11.07 -34.65
C THR A 538 3.53 10.40 -36.03
N ASN A 539 2.66 10.96 -36.88
CA ASN A 539 2.42 10.46 -38.24
C ASN A 539 3.61 10.68 -39.17
#